data_AF-A7APN8-F1
#
_entry.id   AF-A7APN8-F1
#
_cell.length_a   1.000
_cell.length_b   1.000
_cell.length_c   1.000
_cell.angle_alpha   90.00
_cell.angle_beta   90.00
_cell.angle_gamma   90.00
#
_symmetry.space_group_name_H-M   'P 1'
#
loop_
_entity.id
_entity.type
_entity.pdbx_description
1 polymer ?
#
loop_
_entity_poly.entity_id
_entity_poly.type
_entity_poly.pdbx_seq_one_letter_code
_entity_poly.pdbx_strand_id
1 'polypeptide(L)'
;MRIGKYCKLNDEVAVFLSRLIISMLMVWRTIIPKLEQNFYLLTKLFEYAALFGVTYQMAILLDIVSVETLHTTYAHCILLYITKWMQRYKFSLLQLFKGKKWNELKQALDSNEYTREQLFLGTVIFTLILLIYPTIWVFYCITLVVYLPVFFMRAVVKCLIQVMTKIPFYYLIYNLIFPSSYKESIYFAHKFCWDKSKKVIEGTEERTTKNSNTIVLKDSHEFEIECPPFSTSTLLQPLIHTIKSCKGYLYFWRVI
;
A
#
# COMPACT_ATOMS: atom_id res chain seq x y z
N MET A 1 -29.72 26.14 -0.83
CA MET A 1 -28.38 26.65 -1.21
C MET A 1 -28.37 26.85 -2.73
N ARG A 2 -28.47 28.10 -3.21
CA ARG A 2 -28.73 28.45 -4.62
C ARG A 2 -27.42 28.79 -5.33
N ILE A 3 -26.58 27.76 -5.58
CA ILE A 3 -25.25 27.91 -6.21
C ILE A 3 -25.31 27.89 -7.76
N GLY A 4 -26.48 27.63 -8.34
CA GLY A 4 -26.64 27.43 -9.79
C GLY A 4 -26.75 28.68 -10.67
N LYS A 5 -26.59 29.91 -10.16
CA LYS A 5 -26.80 31.13 -10.98
C LYS A 5 -25.58 31.56 -11.81
N TYR A 6 -24.38 31.05 -11.50
CA TYR A 6 -23.12 31.54 -12.08
C TYR A 6 -22.31 30.49 -12.86
N CYS A 7 -22.55 29.18 -12.66
CA CYS A 7 -21.98 28.13 -13.52
C CYS A 7 -23.01 27.77 -14.60
N LYS A 8 -23.12 28.57 -15.65
CA LYS A 8 -23.83 28.15 -16.86
C LYS A 8 -22.93 27.18 -17.63
N LEU A 9 -22.97 25.95 -17.15
CA LEU A 9 -22.25 24.80 -17.67
C LEU A 9 -22.88 24.41 -19.03
N ASN A 10 -22.20 23.58 -19.82
CA ASN A 10 -22.82 23.09 -21.05
C ASN A 10 -23.96 22.12 -20.67
N ASP A 11 -25.21 22.61 -20.78
CA ASP A 11 -26.41 21.91 -20.32
C ASP A 11 -26.55 20.53 -20.99
N GLU A 12 -26.25 20.43 -22.29
CA GLU A 12 -26.33 19.17 -23.03
C GLU A 12 -25.35 18.12 -22.50
N VAL A 13 -24.11 18.54 -22.22
CA VAL A 13 -23.07 17.64 -21.67
C VAL A 13 -23.39 17.26 -20.23
N ALA A 14 -23.87 18.21 -19.42
CA ALA A 14 -24.27 17.94 -18.05
C ALA A 14 -25.42 16.92 -18.01
N VAL A 15 -26.41 17.08 -18.89
CA VAL A 15 -27.51 16.14 -19.07
C VAL A 15 -27.00 14.77 -19.51
N PHE A 16 -26.11 14.70 -20.51
CA PHE A 16 -25.50 13.43 -20.94
C PHE A 16 -24.77 12.71 -19.80
N LEU A 17 -23.88 13.40 -19.07
CA LEU A 17 -23.13 12.85 -17.95
C LEU A 17 -24.06 12.40 -16.81
N SER A 18 -25.11 13.17 -16.52
CA SER A 18 -26.10 12.79 -15.51
C SER A 18 -26.84 11.50 -15.90
N ARG A 19 -27.28 11.37 -17.16
CA ARG A 19 -27.91 10.13 -17.67
C ARG A 19 -26.96 8.95 -17.60
N LEU A 20 -25.68 9.16 -17.89
CA LEU A 20 -24.65 8.12 -17.79
C LEU A 20 -24.49 7.63 -16.34
N ILE A 21 -24.39 8.53 -15.36
CA ILE A 21 -24.29 8.14 -13.94
C ILE A 21 -25.57 7.46 -13.46
N ILE A 22 -26.74 7.98 -13.83
CA ILE A 22 -28.03 7.38 -13.50
C ILE A 22 -28.14 5.98 -14.10
N SER A 23 -27.70 5.78 -15.34
CA SER A 23 -27.68 4.47 -16.00
C SER A 23 -26.83 3.46 -15.21
N MET A 24 -25.65 3.86 -14.73
CA MET A 24 -24.81 3.01 -13.88
C MET A 24 -25.51 2.64 -12.57
N LEU A 25 -26.19 3.59 -11.94
CA LEU A 25 -26.96 3.33 -10.71
C LEU A 25 -28.14 2.41 -10.97
N MET A 26 -28.79 2.50 -12.14
CA MET A 26 -29.88 1.61 -12.53
C MET A 26 -29.38 0.18 -12.74
N VAL A 27 -28.23 -0.02 -13.38
CA VAL A 27 -27.59 -1.33 -13.48
C VAL A 27 -27.30 -1.88 -12.08
N TRP A 28 -26.72 -1.07 -11.19
CA TRP A 28 -26.44 -1.50 -9.82
C TRP A 28 -27.71 -1.89 -9.06
N ARG A 29 -28.80 -1.12 -9.23
CA ARG A 29 -30.11 -1.42 -8.64
C ARG A 29 -30.67 -2.77 -9.08
N THR A 30 -30.34 -3.25 -10.28
CA THR A 30 -30.72 -4.61 -10.72
C THR A 30 -29.82 -5.73 -10.17
N ILE A 31 -28.60 -5.39 -9.74
CA ILE A 31 -27.61 -6.33 -9.20
C ILE A 31 -27.82 -6.56 -7.70
N ILE A 32 -28.09 -5.50 -6.92
CA ILE A 32 -28.33 -5.57 -5.46
C ILE A 32 -29.29 -6.70 -5.05
N PRO A 33 -30.52 -6.82 -5.59
CA PRO A 33 -31.46 -7.83 -5.10
C PRO A 33 -30.97 -9.28 -5.33
N LYS A 34 -30.14 -9.49 -6.36
CA LYS A 34 -29.50 -10.80 -6.58
C LYS A 34 -28.42 -11.09 -5.53
N LEU A 35 -27.72 -10.05 -5.06
CA LEU A 35 -26.76 -10.17 -3.96
C LEU A 35 -27.49 -10.38 -2.63
N GLU A 36 -28.62 -9.71 -2.41
CA GLU A 36 -29.46 -9.87 -1.21
C GLU A 36 -30.03 -11.28 -1.09
N GLN A 37 -30.41 -11.92 -2.20
CA GLN A 37 -30.85 -13.32 -2.19
C GLN A 37 -29.77 -14.27 -1.64
N ASN A 38 -28.48 -13.93 -1.85
CA ASN A 38 -27.34 -14.69 -1.35
C ASN A 38 -26.84 -14.19 0.02
N PHE A 39 -27.51 -13.21 0.64
CA PHE A 39 -27.07 -12.61 1.90
C PHE A 39 -27.01 -13.61 3.04
N TYR A 40 -27.93 -14.58 3.08
CA TYR A 40 -27.89 -15.67 4.06
C TYR A 40 -26.56 -16.45 4.02
N LEU A 41 -26.05 -16.76 2.82
CA LEU A 41 -24.78 -17.46 2.64
C LEU A 41 -23.59 -16.58 3.08
N LEU A 42 -23.63 -15.28 2.78
CA LEU A 42 -22.58 -14.33 3.19
C LEU A 42 -22.49 -14.20 4.73
N THR A 43 -23.64 -14.10 5.41
CA THR A 43 -23.68 -14.04 6.88
C THR A 43 -23.16 -15.34 7.51
N LYS A 44 -23.53 -16.50 6.95
CA LYS A 44 -23.00 -17.79 7.40
C LYS A 44 -21.49 -17.88 7.20
N LEU A 45 -20.98 -17.44 6.05
CA LEU A 45 -19.54 -17.39 5.78
C LEU A 45 -18.83 -16.49 6.79
N PHE A 46 -19.40 -15.34 7.12
CA PHE A 46 -18.85 -14.42 8.12
C PHE A 46 -18.84 -15.02 9.54
N GLU A 47 -19.86 -15.79 9.91
CA GLU A 47 -19.87 -16.56 11.17
C GLU A 47 -18.76 -17.62 11.19
N TYR A 48 -18.64 -18.44 10.14
CA TYR A 48 -17.58 -19.46 10.06
C TYR A 48 -16.18 -18.86 10.01
N ALA A 49 -16.02 -17.66 9.44
CA ALA A 49 -14.76 -16.94 9.38
C ALA A 49 -14.18 -16.63 10.76
N ALA A 50 -15.03 -16.45 11.77
CA ALA A 50 -14.58 -16.17 13.14
C ALA A 50 -13.71 -17.31 13.71
N LEU A 51 -13.90 -18.56 13.25
CA LEU A 51 -13.09 -19.71 13.68
C LEU A 51 -11.63 -19.62 13.23
N PHE A 52 -11.36 -18.92 12.13
CA PHE A 52 -10.00 -18.75 11.58
C PHE A 52 -9.29 -17.50 12.13
N GLY A 53 -9.96 -16.74 13.01
CA GLY A 53 -9.42 -15.56 13.68
C GLY A 53 -9.89 -14.22 13.11
N VAL A 54 -9.60 -13.15 13.86
CA VAL A 54 -10.12 -11.79 13.61
C VAL A 54 -9.63 -11.22 12.27
N THR A 55 -8.42 -11.54 11.84
CA THR A 55 -7.87 -11.05 10.56
C THR A 55 -8.64 -11.60 9.36
N TYR A 56 -9.07 -12.86 9.42
CA TYR A 56 -9.86 -13.49 8.37
C TYR A 56 -11.28 -12.91 8.32
N GLN A 57 -11.90 -12.69 9.49
CA GLN A 57 -13.20 -12.03 9.59
C GLN A 57 -13.17 -10.59 9.04
N MET A 58 -12.12 -9.82 9.33
CA MET A 58 -11.93 -8.46 8.79
C MET A 58 -11.69 -8.46 7.27
N ALA A 59 -11.05 -9.51 6.72
CA ALA A 59 -10.88 -9.65 5.28
C ALA A 59 -12.20 -9.86 4.55
N ILE A 60 -13.08 -10.74 5.07
CA ILE A 60 -14.41 -10.94 4.48
C ILE A 60 -15.27 -9.69 4.59
N LEU A 61 -15.22 -8.96 5.71
CA LEU A 61 -15.91 -7.67 5.85
C LEU A 61 -15.46 -6.67 4.78
N LEU A 62 -14.14 -6.59 4.55
CA LEU A 62 -13.57 -5.72 3.53
C LEU A 62 -14.02 -6.12 2.12
N ASP A 63 -14.16 -7.41 1.84
CA ASP A 63 -14.65 -7.90 0.55
C ASP A 63 -16.12 -7.56 0.33
N ILE A 64 -16.97 -7.71 1.36
CA ILE A 64 -18.39 -7.31 1.31
C ILE A 64 -18.51 -5.80 1.01
N VAL A 65 -17.80 -4.97 1.78
CA VAL A 65 -17.76 -3.51 1.57
C VAL A 65 -17.20 -3.16 0.18
N SER A 66 -16.21 -3.92 -0.29
CA SER A 66 -15.64 -3.72 -1.63
C SER A 66 -16.67 -4.00 -2.71
N VAL A 67 -17.49 -5.04 -2.58
CA VAL A 67 -18.59 -5.36 -3.51
C VAL A 67 -19.65 -4.27 -3.46
N GLU A 68 -20.11 -3.87 -2.27
CA GLU A 68 -21.13 -2.84 -2.13
C GLU A 68 -20.73 -1.52 -2.78
N THR A 69 -19.45 -1.13 -2.63
CA THR A 69 -18.94 0.14 -3.14
C THR A 69 -18.48 0.11 -4.61
N LEU A 70 -18.64 -1.03 -5.30
CA LEU A 70 -18.21 -1.20 -6.70
C LEU A 70 -18.80 -0.13 -7.62
N HIS A 71 -20.10 0.15 -7.51
CA HIS A 71 -20.78 1.13 -8.36
C HIS A 71 -20.14 2.53 -8.27
N THR A 72 -19.78 2.98 -7.07
CA THR A 72 -19.12 4.26 -6.82
C THR A 72 -17.71 4.26 -7.41
N THR A 73 -16.96 3.17 -7.21
CA THR A 73 -15.61 3.05 -7.78
C THR A 73 -15.62 3.03 -9.31
N TYR A 74 -16.60 2.35 -9.91
CA TYR A 74 -16.76 2.25 -11.36
C TYR A 74 -17.11 3.59 -12.00
N ALA A 75 -18.08 4.31 -11.43
CA ALA A 75 -18.47 5.64 -11.89
C ALA A 75 -17.28 6.62 -11.83
N HIS A 76 -16.50 6.58 -10.74
CA HIS A 76 -15.31 7.41 -10.60
C HIS A 76 -14.23 7.05 -11.64
N CYS A 77 -13.96 5.76 -11.89
CA CYS A 77 -13.00 5.32 -12.91
C CYS A 77 -13.36 5.81 -14.31
N ILE A 78 -14.64 5.76 -14.69
CA ILE A 78 -15.09 6.24 -16.01
C ILE A 78 -14.91 7.74 -16.14
N LEU A 79 -15.31 8.52 -15.13
CA LEU A 79 -15.13 9.97 -15.15
C LEU A 79 -13.65 10.37 -15.12
N LEU A 80 -12.82 9.66 -14.38
CA LEU A 80 -11.37 9.83 -14.39
C LEU A 80 -10.82 9.59 -15.80
N TYR A 81 -11.23 8.50 -16.46
CA TYR A 81 -10.80 8.16 -17.80
C TYR A 81 -11.18 9.25 -18.82
N ILE A 82 -12.44 9.69 -18.81
CA ILE A 82 -12.93 10.77 -19.66
C ILE A 82 -12.14 12.05 -19.41
N THR A 83 -11.91 12.41 -18.14
CA THR A 83 -11.15 13.61 -17.76
C THR A 83 -9.71 13.55 -18.26
N LYS A 84 -9.06 12.39 -18.13
CA LYS A 84 -7.68 12.16 -18.64
C LYS A 84 -7.63 12.28 -20.15
N TRP A 85 -8.59 11.69 -20.85
CA TRP A 85 -8.71 11.82 -22.31
C TRP A 85 -8.85 13.28 -22.73
N MET A 86 -9.79 14.01 -22.12
CA MET A 86 -9.99 15.44 -22.42
C MET A 86 -8.74 16.27 -22.14
N GLN A 87 -7.99 15.97 -21.08
CA GLN A 87 -6.74 16.64 -20.79
C GLN A 87 -5.66 16.37 -21.86
N ARG A 88 -5.57 15.13 -22.38
CA ARG A 88 -4.66 14.78 -23.48
C ARG A 88 -5.03 15.53 -24.77
N TYR A 89 -6.32 15.59 -25.12
CA TYR A 89 -6.77 16.32 -26.30
C TYR A 89 -6.49 17.82 -26.18
N LYS A 90 -6.79 18.44 -25.03
CA LYS A 90 -6.42 19.84 -24.77
C LYS A 90 -4.93 20.09 -24.97
N PHE A 91 -4.09 19.22 -24.40
CA PHE A 91 -2.65 19.36 -24.51
C PHE A 91 -2.15 19.21 -25.95
N SER A 92 -2.69 18.24 -26.70
CA SER A 92 -2.39 18.06 -28.13
C SER A 92 -2.78 19.28 -28.95
N LEU A 93 -3.96 19.86 -28.72
CA LEU A 93 -4.38 21.09 -29.41
C LEU A 93 -3.52 22.31 -29.03
N LEU A 94 -3.06 22.40 -27.79
CA LEU A 94 -2.09 23.44 -27.39
C LEU A 94 -0.75 23.31 -28.12
N GLN A 95 -0.33 22.09 -28.48
CA GLN A 95 0.86 21.87 -29.31
C GLN A 95 0.61 22.27 -30.76
N LEU A 96 -0.59 22.01 -31.29
CA LEU A 96 -1.02 22.45 -32.63
C LEU A 96 -0.87 23.97 -32.79
N PHE A 97 -1.37 24.77 -31.82
CA PHE A 97 -1.19 26.24 -31.86
C PHE A 97 0.26 26.71 -31.74
N LYS A 98 1.13 25.88 -31.13
CA LYS A 98 2.57 26.15 -31.06
C LYS A 98 3.32 25.71 -32.31
N GLY A 99 2.63 25.17 -33.33
CA GLY A 99 3.26 24.62 -34.52
C GLY A 99 4.08 23.36 -34.24
N LYS A 100 3.77 22.61 -33.18
CA LYS A 100 4.51 21.40 -32.79
C LYS A 100 3.68 20.14 -33.04
N LYS A 101 4.27 19.15 -33.68
CA LYS A 101 3.68 17.83 -33.95
C LYS A 101 4.51 16.74 -33.28
N TRP A 102 3.85 15.78 -32.65
CA TRP A 102 4.54 14.58 -32.16
C TRP A 102 4.96 13.70 -33.34
N ASN A 103 6.25 13.40 -33.43
CA ASN A 103 6.80 12.51 -34.43
C ASN A 103 7.03 11.12 -33.81
N GLU A 104 6.25 10.13 -34.24
CA GLU A 104 6.34 8.76 -33.71
C GLU A 104 7.68 8.08 -34.03
N LEU A 105 8.30 8.41 -35.17
CA LEU A 105 9.59 7.82 -35.61
C LEU A 105 10.75 8.25 -34.72
N LYS A 106 10.72 9.49 -34.21
CA LYS A 106 11.78 10.08 -33.37
C LYS A 106 11.39 10.20 -31.89
N GLN A 107 10.14 9.86 -31.55
CA GLN A 107 9.54 10.09 -30.23
C GLN A 107 9.79 11.52 -29.70
N ALA A 108 9.72 12.51 -30.58
CA ALA A 108 10.07 13.91 -30.28
C ALA A 108 9.01 14.88 -30.84
N LEU A 109 8.98 16.09 -30.28
CA LEU A 109 8.14 17.18 -30.78
C LEU A 109 8.89 17.95 -31.88
N ASP A 110 8.49 17.74 -33.13
CA ASP A 110 9.05 18.45 -34.27
C ASP A 110 8.18 19.66 -34.64
N SER A 111 8.80 20.72 -35.15
CA SER A 111 8.09 21.86 -35.73
C SER A 111 7.44 21.45 -37.04
N ASN A 112 6.16 21.77 -37.22
CA ASN A 112 5.41 21.52 -38.44
C ASN A 112 4.69 22.80 -38.87
N GLU A 113 4.75 23.11 -40.16
CA GLU A 113 4.02 24.24 -40.72
C GLU A 113 2.57 23.82 -40.96
N TYR A 114 1.65 24.53 -40.31
CA TYR A 114 0.21 24.31 -40.44
C TYR A 114 -0.40 25.41 -41.32
N THR A 115 -1.36 25.03 -42.17
CA THR A 115 -2.06 26.02 -42.99
C THR A 115 -3.04 26.84 -42.14
N ARG A 116 -3.45 28.01 -42.64
CA ARG A 116 -4.37 28.91 -41.91
C ARG A 116 -5.72 28.25 -41.63
N GLU A 117 -6.20 27.44 -42.57
CA GLU A 117 -7.48 26.72 -42.47
C GLU A 117 -7.42 25.65 -41.36
N GLN A 118 -6.30 24.93 -41.24
CA GLN A 118 -6.07 23.94 -40.18
C GLN A 118 -6.04 24.58 -38.80
N LEU A 119 -5.38 25.76 -38.68
CA LEU A 119 -5.33 26.51 -37.43
C LEU A 119 -6.71 27.04 -37.02
N PHE A 120 -7.50 27.49 -38.00
CA PHE A 120 -8.88 27.93 -37.77
C PHE A 120 -9.75 26.78 -37.24
N LEU A 121 -9.70 25.61 -37.89
CA LEU A 121 -10.44 24.43 -37.42
C LEU A 121 -9.96 24.00 -36.02
N GLY A 122 -8.65 24.03 -35.77
CA GLY A 122 -8.07 23.76 -34.45
C GLY A 122 -8.62 24.71 -33.38
N THR A 123 -8.82 25.99 -33.72
CA THR A 123 -9.41 27.00 -32.82
C THR A 123 -10.86 26.67 -32.46
N VAL A 124 -11.68 26.26 -33.42
CA VAL A 124 -13.07 25.85 -33.18
C VAL A 124 -13.14 24.61 -32.28
N ILE A 125 -12.32 23.59 -32.55
CA ILE A 125 -12.29 22.38 -31.72
C ILE A 125 -11.75 22.71 -30.32
N PHE A 126 -10.76 23.59 -30.22
CA PHE A 126 -10.19 24.02 -28.95
C PHE A 126 -11.21 24.73 -28.06
N THR A 127 -11.99 25.67 -28.62
CA THR A 127 -13.03 26.36 -27.87
C THR A 127 -14.14 25.41 -27.43
N LEU A 128 -14.53 24.44 -28.26
CA LEU A 128 -15.46 23.37 -27.89
C LEU A 128 -14.94 22.53 -26.71
N ILE A 129 -13.71 22.02 -26.80
CA ILE A 129 -13.12 21.21 -25.73
C ILE A 129 -12.95 22.04 -24.44
N LEU A 130 -12.53 23.31 -24.55
CA LEU A 130 -12.44 24.21 -23.40
C LEU A 130 -13.78 24.45 -22.72
N LEU A 131 -14.88 24.52 -23.47
CA LEU A 131 -16.23 24.67 -22.93
C LEU A 131 -16.75 23.37 -22.27
N ILE A 132 -16.40 22.22 -22.83
CA ILE A 132 -16.82 20.90 -22.34
C ILE A 132 -16.04 20.49 -21.08
N TYR A 133 -14.74 20.81 -21.02
CA TYR A 133 -13.85 20.42 -19.93
C TYR A 133 -14.32 20.81 -18.51
N PRO A 134 -14.73 22.06 -18.20
CA PRO A 134 -15.18 22.42 -16.86
C PRO A 134 -16.41 21.61 -16.44
N THR A 135 -17.27 21.25 -17.39
CA THR A 135 -18.45 20.41 -17.14
C THR A 135 -18.03 19.04 -16.62
N ILE A 136 -17.16 18.36 -17.37
CA ILE A 136 -16.64 17.04 -17.00
C ILE A 136 -15.88 17.11 -15.67
N TRP A 137 -15.10 18.18 -15.46
CA TRP A 137 -14.31 18.36 -14.25
C TRP A 137 -15.17 18.47 -12.99
N VAL A 138 -16.30 19.20 -13.04
CA VAL A 138 -17.24 19.28 -11.91
C VAL A 138 -17.83 17.91 -11.57
N PHE A 139 -18.27 17.13 -12.57
CA PHE A 139 -18.78 15.77 -12.34
C PHE A 139 -17.69 14.82 -11.78
N TYR A 140 -16.46 14.96 -12.25
CA TYR A 140 -15.31 14.26 -11.69
C TYR A 140 -15.11 14.62 -10.21
N CYS A 141 -15.15 15.90 -9.83
CA CYS A 141 -15.03 16.34 -8.44
C CYS A 141 -16.14 15.76 -7.57
N ILE A 142 -17.40 15.75 -8.05
CA ILE A 142 -18.53 15.18 -7.31
C ILE A 142 -18.29 13.69 -7.02
N THR A 143 -17.93 12.91 -8.04
CA THR A 143 -17.67 11.48 -7.85
C THR A 143 -16.42 11.20 -7.03
N LEU A 144 -15.41 12.07 -7.10
CA LEU A 144 -14.23 12.00 -6.25
C LEU A 144 -14.59 12.21 -4.77
N VAL A 145 -15.44 13.18 -4.44
CA VAL A 145 -15.87 13.42 -3.05
C VAL A 145 -16.61 12.21 -2.47
N VAL A 146 -17.41 11.51 -3.28
CA VAL A 146 -18.09 10.27 -2.86
C VAL A 146 -17.10 9.09 -2.76
N TYR A 147 -16.13 9.02 -3.69
CA TYR A 147 -15.15 7.94 -3.75
C TYR A 147 -14.10 8.00 -2.62
N LEU A 148 -13.65 9.20 -2.23
CA LEU A 148 -12.56 9.38 -1.26
C LEU A 148 -12.83 8.74 0.11
N PRO A 149 -14.01 8.93 0.75
CA PRO A 149 -14.33 8.27 2.02
C PRO A 149 -14.33 6.75 1.92
N VAL A 150 -14.90 6.20 0.84
CA VAL A 150 -14.91 4.76 0.56
C VAL A 150 -13.49 4.22 0.43
N PHE A 151 -12.65 4.90 -0.35
CA PHE A 151 -11.26 4.53 -0.53
C PHE A 151 -10.50 4.56 0.80
N PHE A 152 -10.68 5.64 1.57
CA PHE A 152 -10.04 5.80 2.87
C PHE A 152 -10.44 4.69 3.84
N MET A 153 -11.73 4.40 3.96
CA MET A 153 -12.25 3.33 4.82
C MET A 153 -11.64 1.97 4.44
N ARG A 154 -11.64 1.62 3.15
CA ARG A 154 -11.02 0.38 2.66
C ARG A 154 -9.51 0.34 2.93
N ALA A 155 -8.82 1.46 2.78
CA ALA A 155 -7.38 1.56 3.05
C ALA A 155 -7.06 1.38 4.53
N VAL A 156 -7.86 1.96 5.43
CA VAL A 156 -7.72 1.78 6.89
C VAL A 156 -7.89 0.32 7.27
N VAL A 157 -8.97 -0.34 6.84
CA VAL A 157 -9.21 -1.76 7.14
C VAL A 157 -8.08 -2.65 6.61
N LYS A 158 -7.62 -2.41 5.37
CA LYS A 158 -6.47 -3.12 4.80
C LYS A 158 -5.18 -2.92 5.62
N CYS A 159 -4.91 -1.68 6.04
CA CYS A 159 -3.72 -1.42 6.84
C CYS A 159 -3.82 -2.06 8.23
N LEU A 160 -5.00 -2.06 8.86
CA LEU A 160 -5.24 -2.78 10.11
C LEU A 160 -4.95 -4.27 9.97
N ILE A 161 -5.46 -4.92 8.90
CA ILE A 161 -5.17 -6.34 8.64
C ILE A 161 -3.65 -6.56 8.50
N GLN A 162 -2.96 -5.72 7.74
CA GLN A 162 -1.50 -5.86 7.55
C GLN A 162 -0.70 -5.68 8.85
N VAL A 163 -1.10 -4.73 9.69
CA VAL A 163 -0.52 -4.51 11.02
C VAL A 163 -0.74 -5.75 11.87
N MET A 164 -1.98 -6.27 11.92
CA MET A 164 -2.35 -7.48 12.65
C MET A 164 -1.56 -8.72 12.21
N THR A 165 -1.34 -8.89 10.90
CA THR A 165 -0.61 -10.06 10.37
C THR A 165 0.90 -9.97 10.56
N LYS A 166 1.50 -8.79 10.41
CA LYS A 166 2.97 -8.64 10.40
C LYS A 166 3.55 -8.40 11.79
N ILE A 167 2.77 -7.87 12.73
CA ILE A 167 3.22 -7.69 14.11
C ILE A 167 2.93 -8.97 14.88
N PRO A 168 3.93 -9.56 15.54
CA PRO A 168 3.75 -10.74 16.38
C PRO A 168 3.03 -10.38 17.70
N PHE A 169 1.73 -10.08 17.64
CA PHE A 169 0.92 -9.63 18.80
C PHE A 169 0.97 -10.61 19.97
N TYR A 170 0.94 -11.91 19.68
CA TYR A 170 1.10 -12.95 20.70
C TYR A 170 2.39 -12.79 21.51
N TYR A 171 3.51 -12.54 20.83
CA TYR A 171 4.81 -12.36 21.47
C TYR A 171 4.85 -11.09 22.32
N LEU A 172 4.21 -10.01 21.84
CA LEU A 172 4.14 -8.74 22.56
C LEU A 172 3.28 -8.86 23.84
N ILE A 173 2.13 -9.53 23.75
CA ILE A 173 1.26 -9.79 24.90
C ILE A 173 1.97 -10.72 25.90
N TYR A 174 2.63 -11.78 25.42
CA TYR A 174 3.37 -12.69 26.28
C TYR A 174 4.52 -11.98 27.03
N ASN A 175 5.27 -11.11 26.35
CA ASN A 175 6.35 -10.34 26.97
C ASN A 175 5.83 -9.32 28.01
N LEU A 176 4.66 -8.72 27.78
CA LEU A 176 4.02 -7.84 28.76
C LEU A 176 3.59 -8.58 30.03
N ILE A 177 3.14 -9.83 29.91
CA ILE A 177 2.67 -10.64 31.04
C ILE A 177 3.85 -11.30 31.77
N PHE A 178 4.89 -11.74 31.04
CA PHE A 178 6.07 -12.44 31.59
C PHE A 178 7.39 -11.80 31.15
N PRO A 179 7.72 -10.58 31.64
CA PRO A 179 8.90 -9.85 31.20
C PRO A 179 10.22 -10.55 31.55
N SER A 180 10.26 -11.36 32.62
CA SER A 180 11.46 -12.05 33.08
C SER A 180 11.75 -13.37 32.36
N SER A 181 10.82 -13.87 31.53
CA SER A 181 10.95 -15.18 30.88
C SER A 181 11.41 -15.07 29.42
N TYR A 182 11.61 -13.85 28.92
CA TYR A 182 11.95 -13.59 27.52
C TYR A 182 13.47 -13.54 27.29
N LYS A 183 13.98 -14.44 26.44
CA LYS A 183 15.38 -14.47 26.00
C LYS A 183 15.39 -14.16 24.50
N GLU A 184 15.90 -12.97 24.15
CA GLU A 184 15.77 -12.38 22.80
C GLU A 184 16.54 -13.19 21.74
N SER A 185 17.60 -13.89 22.14
CA SER A 185 18.32 -14.89 21.33
C SER A 185 19.35 -15.66 22.17
N ILE A 186 19.71 -16.85 21.69
CA ILE A 186 20.86 -17.62 22.18
C ILE A 186 22.06 -17.17 21.35
N TYR A 187 23.04 -16.49 21.96
CA TYR A 187 24.34 -16.24 21.32
C TYR A 187 25.35 -17.25 21.87
N PHE A 188 26.09 -17.92 20.99
CA PHE A 188 27.21 -18.76 21.38
C PHE A 188 28.45 -17.87 21.48
N ALA A 189 28.88 -17.53 22.70
CA ALA A 189 30.15 -16.86 22.92
C ALA A 189 31.25 -17.92 23.10
N HIS A 190 32.22 -17.95 22.19
CA HIS A 190 33.38 -18.83 22.30
C HIS A 190 34.45 -18.15 23.15
N LYS A 191 34.57 -18.50 24.44
CA LYS A 191 35.66 -18.01 25.29
C LYS A 191 36.92 -18.83 25.03
N PHE A 192 37.91 -18.24 24.37
CA PHE A 192 39.26 -18.81 24.25
C PHE A 192 40.03 -18.48 25.54
N CYS A 193 40.20 -19.45 26.44
CA CYS A 193 41.04 -19.26 27.63
C CYS A 193 42.48 -19.68 27.31
N TRP A 194 43.40 -18.72 27.17
CA TRP A 194 44.83 -19.01 27.15
C TRP A 194 45.33 -19.09 28.59
N ASP A 195 45.75 -20.29 29.01
CA ASP A 195 46.40 -20.48 30.30
C ASP A 195 47.72 -19.68 30.36
N LYS A 196 47.75 -18.68 31.24
CA LYS A 196 48.94 -17.90 31.57
C LYS A 196 49.45 -18.32 32.95
N SER A 197 50.08 -19.49 33.02
CA SER A 197 50.92 -19.89 34.17
C SER A 197 52.38 -20.05 33.72
N LYS A 198 53.09 -18.92 33.59
CA LYS A 198 54.17 -18.40 34.47
C LYS A 198 55.51 -19.16 34.46
N LYS A 199 56.47 -18.45 33.86
CA LYS A 199 57.91 -18.36 34.15
C LYS A 199 58.30 -18.59 35.63
N VAL A 200 59.44 -19.29 35.77
CA VAL A 200 60.56 -19.09 36.73
C VAL A 200 60.26 -19.43 38.20
N ILE A 201 60.96 -20.43 38.73
CA ILE A 201 61.82 -20.34 39.93
C ILE A 201 62.95 -21.37 39.78
N GLU A 202 64.18 -20.88 39.87
CA GLU A 202 65.44 -21.60 39.99
C GLU A 202 65.56 -22.34 41.33
N GLY A 203 66.27 -23.47 41.30
CA GLY A 203 67.26 -23.83 42.32
C GLY A 203 66.79 -24.46 43.63
N THR A 204 67.10 -25.76 43.77
CA THR A 204 67.86 -26.39 44.89
C THR A 204 67.22 -27.73 45.35
N GLU A 205 67.93 -28.83 45.05
CA GLU A 205 68.11 -30.14 45.74
C GLU A 205 66.91 -30.80 46.48
N GLU A 206 66.66 -32.11 46.52
CA GLU A 206 67.19 -33.35 45.93
C GLU A 206 66.15 -34.47 46.26
N ARG A 207 66.06 -35.54 45.42
CA ARG A 207 65.48 -36.89 45.66
C ARG A 207 63.96 -36.98 45.94
N THR A 208 63.14 -37.79 45.28
CA THR A 208 63.31 -39.18 44.80
C THR A 208 62.14 -39.57 43.88
N THR A 209 62.35 -40.58 43.03
CA THR A 209 61.37 -41.50 42.39
C THR A 209 60.45 -41.01 41.25
N LYS A 210 60.80 -41.50 40.05
CA LYS A 210 59.95 -42.13 39.01
C LYS A 210 58.45 -41.76 39.00
N ASN A 211 58.02 -40.99 38.00
CA ASN A 211 57.23 -41.52 36.88
C ASN A 211 56.83 -40.39 35.92
N SER A 212 57.21 -40.58 34.67
CA SER A 212 56.73 -39.82 33.52
C SER A 212 55.25 -40.10 33.29
N ASN A 213 54.36 -39.23 33.78
CA ASN A 213 52.98 -39.18 33.34
C ASN A 213 52.73 -37.83 32.68
N THR A 214 52.72 -37.86 31.36
CA THR A 214 52.28 -36.82 30.44
C THR A 214 50.92 -36.28 30.91
N ILE A 215 50.88 -35.04 31.39
CA ILE A 215 49.64 -34.33 31.67
C ILE A 215 49.07 -33.92 30.30
N VAL A 216 48.15 -34.72 29.79
CA VAL A 216 47.31 -34.32 28.65
C VAL A 216 46.37 -33.24 29.18
N LEU A 217 46.74 -31.97 28.95
CA LEU A 217 45.87 -30.82 29.17
C LEU A 217 44.65 -30.98 28.28
N LYS A 218 43.49 -31.20 28.91
CA LYS A 218 42.20 -31.30 28.23
C LYS A 218 41.74 -29.87 27.93
N ASP A 219 41.73 -29.50 26.66
CA ASP A 219 41.09 -28.28 26.17
C ASP A 219 39.66 -28.22 26.70
N SER A 220 39.43 -27.36 27.69
CA SER A 220 38.12 -27.16 28.30
C SER A 220 37.38 -26.15 27.45
N HIS A 221 36.65 -26.65 26.45
CA HIS A 221 35.66 -25.86 25.73
C HIS A 221 34.47 -25.57 26.66
N GLU A 222 34.52 -24.46 27.39
CA GLU A 222 33.39 -23.98 28.16
C GLU A 222 32.50 -23.09 27.27
N PHE A 223 31.35 -23.64 26.87
CA PHE A 223 30.31 -22.91 26.14
C PHE A 223 29.37 -22.25 27.15
N GLU A 224 29.41 -20.92 27.25
CA GLU A 224 28.49 -20.16 28.11
C GLU A 224 27.38 -19.55 27.26
N ILE A 225 26.12 -19.82 27.64
CA ILE A 225 24.93 -19.29 26.97
C ILE A 225 24.50 -18.01 27.70
N GLU A 226 24.85 -16.86 27.14
CA GLU A 226 24.37 -15.57 27.63
C GLU A 226 23.08 -15.17 26.89
N CYS A 227 22.10 -14.64 27.64
CA CYS A 227 20.83 -14.15 27.10
C CYS A 227 20.62 -12.69 27.54
N PRO A 228 20.80 -11.71 26.65
CA PRO A 228 20.58 -10.31 27.00
C PRO A 228 19.08 -9.99 27.16
N PRO A 229 18.73 -8.96 27.95
CA PRO A 229 17.34 -8.52 28.12
C PRO A 229 16.82 -7.75 26.90
N PHE A 230 15.50 -7.81 26.74
CA PHE A 230 14.69 -7.29 25.64
C PHE A 230 14.98 -5.82 25.23
N SER A 231 15.26 -5.58 23.95
CA SER A 231 15.42 -4.24 23.37
C SER A 231 14.16 -3.76 22.62
N THR A 232 13.72 -2.54 22.89
CA THR A 232 12.57 -1.90 22.22
C THR A 232 12.77 -1.68 20.72
N SER A 233 14.01 -1.72 20.22
CA SER A 233 14.33 -1.60 18.79
C SER A 233 13.79 -2.76 17.94
N THR A 234 13.62 -3.94 18.55
CA THR A 234 13.20 -5.17 17.88
C THR A 234 11.72 -5.13 17.45
N LEU A 235 10.90 -4.34 18.15
CA LEU A 235 9.49 -4.09 17.79
C LEU A 235 9.31 -2.94 16.78
N LEU A 236 10.21 -1.95 16.80
CA LEU A 236 10.12 -0.77 15.95
C LEU A 236 10.40 -1.09 14.47
N GLN A 237 11.33 -2.00 14.18
CA GLN A 237 11.65 -2.40 12.80
C GLN A 237 10.45 -2.97 12.00
N PRO A 238 9.68 -3.96 12.51
CA PRO A 238 8.52 -4.48 11.79
C PRO A 238 7.37 -3.46 11.68
N LEU A 239 7.22 -2.56 12.66
CA LEU A 239 6.26 -1.44 12.62
C LEU A 239 6.60 -0.41 11.54
N ILE A 240 7.87 -0.03 11.41
CA ILE A 240 8.31 0.90 10.36
C ILE A 240 8.15 0.26 8.98
N HIS A 241 8.47 -1.03 8.85
CA HIS A 241 8.31 -1.77 7.60
C HIS A 241 6.84 -1.94 7.18
N THR A 242 5.93 -2.20 8.13
CA THR A 242 4.47 -2.25 7.88
C THR A 242 3.92 -0.91 7.42
N ILE A 243 4.28 0.19 8.08
CA ILE A 243 3.85 1.54 7.70
C ILE A 243 4.35 1.89 6.29
N LYS A 244 5.61 1.56 5.97
CA LYS A 244 6.18 1.75 4.63
C LYS A 244 5.45 0.92 3.57
N SER A 245 5.03 -0.30 3.92
CA SER A 245 4.21 -1.17 3.07
C SER A 245 2.80 -0.63 2.85
N CYS A 246 2.11 -0.09 3.88
CA CYS A 246 0.81 0.56 3.73
C CYS A 246 0.89 1.80 2.80
N LYS A 247 1.99 2.55 2.86
CA LYS A 247 2.24 3.70 1.97
C LYS A 247 2.27 3.32 0.48
N GLY A 248 2.74 2.11 0.15
CA GLY A 248 2.76 1.60 -1.24
C GLY A 248 1.36 1.45 -1.85
N TYR A 249 0.35 1.08 -1.06
CA TYR A 249 -1.04 0.94 -1.52
C TYR A 249 -1.72 2.29 -1.80
N LEU A 250 -1.29 3.35 -1.12
CA LEU A 250 -1.69 4.72 -1.45
C LEU A 250 -1.09 5.19 -2.78
N TYR A 251 0.09 4.69 -3.16
CA TYR A 251 0.75 5.00 -4.44
C TYR A 251 0.33 4.12 -5.62
N PHE A 252 -0.47 3.05 -5.41
CA PHE A 252 -1.02 2.23 -6.50
C PHE A 252 -1.82 3.07 -7.52
N TRP A 253 -2.39 4.18 -7.08
CA TRP A 253 -3.06 5.19 -7.92
C TRP A 253 -2.14 5.99 -8.85
N ARG A 254 -0.80 5.85 -8.76
CA ARG A 254 0.12 6.51 -9.70
C ARG A 254 0.17 5.80 -11.07
N VAL A 255 -0.34 4.57 -11.17
CA VAL A 255 -0.23 3.71 -12.37
C VAL A 255 -1.55 3.60 -13.15
N ILE A 256 -2.69 4.01 -12.57
CA ILE A 256 -4.00 4.07 -13.27
C ILE A 256 -4.27 5.50 -13.71
#